data_AF-A0A3C0N3Q8-F1
#
_entry.id   AF-A0A3C0N3Q8-F1
#
_cell.length_a   1.000
_cell.length_b   1.000
_cell.length_c   1.000
_cell.angle_alpha   90.00
_cell.angle_beta   90.00
_cell.angle_gamma   90.00
#
_symmetry.space_group_name_H-M   'P 1'
#
loop_
_entity.id
_entity.type
_entity.pdbx_description
1 polymer ?
#
loop_
_entity_poly.entity_id
_entity_poly.type
_entity_poly.pdbx_seq_one_letter_code
_entity_poly.pdbx_strand_id
1 'polypeptide(L)'
;TEKGWNLYVCGNGGMKPQHAVLLAEDIDKETLIKYLDRFLMFYIRTANRLERTATWLNKLEGGIDYLKQVIIHDYLGICDELEAEMAHLINTYQCEWKATIEDPEKVKRFRSFVNSEQSDPSLVHVEERGQIRPAKEHEKTLVGISE
;
A
#
# COMPACT_ATOMS: atom_id res chain seq x y z
N THR A 1 0.57 23.06 -3.78
CA THR A 1 0.80 24.40 -4.34
C THR A 1 0.54 25.41 -3.22
N GLU A 2 0.86 26.68 -3.44
CA GLU A 2 0.46 27.75 -2.50
C GLU A 2 -1.06 27.87 -2.36
N LYS A 3 -1.82 27.24 -3.27
CA LYS A 3 -3.28 27.28 -3.34
C LYS A 3 -3.97 25.99 -2.88
N GLY A 4 -3.23 24.94 -2.52
CA GLY A 4 -3.80 23.65 -2.11
C GLY A 4 -3.02 22.44 -2.63
N TRP A 5 -3.75 21.40 -3.04
CA TRP A 5 -3.21 20.12 -3.51
C TRP A 5 -3.53 19.89 -4.99
N ASN A 6 -2.61 19.24 -5.70
CA ASN A 6 -2.86 18.72 -7.04
C ASN A 6 -2.92 17.19 -6.95
N LEU A 7 -4.06 16.61 -7.37
CA LEU A 7 -4.30 15.18 -7.34
C LEU A 7 -3.99 14.58 -8.71
N TYR A 8 -2.96 13.75 -8.77
CA TYR A 8 -2.60 12.97 -9.95
C TYR A 8 -2.90 11.49 -9.70
N VAL A 9 -3.45 10.80 -10.70
CA VAL A 9 -3.86 9.39 -10.60
C VAL A 9 -3.34 8.55 -11.77
N CYS A 10 -3.46 7.22 -11.66
CA CYS A 10 -3.21 6.27 -12.76
C CYS A 10 -1.77 6.28 -13.34
N GLY A 11 -0.75 6.57 -12.51
CA GLY A 11 0.65 6.37 -12.87
C GLY A 11 1.09 4.90 -12.77
N ASN A 12 2.19 4.54 -13.44
CA ASN A 12 2.77 3.20 -13.40
C ASN A 12 4.30 3.25 -13.51
N GLY A 13 5.00 2.61 -12.58
CA GLY A 13 6.46 2.43 -12.61
C GLY A 13 6.91 1.03 -13.05
N GLY A 14 6.00 0.20 -13.58
CA GLY A 14 6.30 -1.17 -14.01
C GLY A 14 6.94 -1.27 -15.40
N MET A 15 6.78 -2.44 -16.04
CA MET A 15 7.39 -2.73 -17.36
C MET A 15 7.04 -1.70 -18.45
N LYS A 16 5.84 -1.09 -18.39
CA LYS A 16 5.42 0.00 -19.29
C LYS A 16 5.21 1.26 -18.46
N PRO A 17 6.24 2.09 -18.26
CA PRO A 17 6.13 3.27 -17.42
C PRO A 17 5.09 4.25 -17.99
N GLN A 18 4.30 4.86 -17.11
CA GLN A 18 3.28 5.85 -17.47
C GLN A 18 3.21 6.91 -16.37
N HIS A 19 3.26 8.19 -16.76
CA HIS A 19 3.08 9.29 -15.82
C HIS A 19 1.64 9.32 -15.31
N ALA A 20 1.49 9.69 -14.03
CA ALA A 20 0.17 9.95 -13.47
C ALA A 20 -0.44 11.19 -14.16
N VAL A 21 -1.76 11.17 -14.32
CA VAL A 21 -2.53 12.20 -15.02
C VAL A 21 -3.27 13.07 -14.00
N LEU A 22 -3.32 14.38 -14.24
CA LEU A 22 -3.97 15.34 -13.36
C LEU A 22 -5.49 15.12 -13.35
N LEU A 23 -6.04 14.80 -12.17
CA LEU A 23 -7.48 14.68 -11.94
C LEU A 23 -8.07 16.01 -11.46
N ALA A 24 -7.44 16.66 -10.48
CA ALA A 24 -7.87 17.94 -9.93
C ALA A 24 -6.66 18.76 -9.45
N GLU A 25 -6.76 20.08 -9.49
CA GLU A 25 -5.72 21.03 -9.08
C GLU A 25 -6.25 22.05 -8.08
N ASP A 26 -5.35 22.60 -7.26
CA ASP A 26 -5.63 23.65 -6.28
C ASP A 26 -6.84 23.36 -5.36
N ILE A 27 -7.00 22.09 -4.96
CA ILE A 27 -8.07 21.65 -4.04
C ILE A 27 -7.61 21.64 -2.58
N ASP A 28 -8.54 21.82 -1.66
CA ASP A 28 -8.28 21.69 -0.23
C ASP A 28 -8.14 20.21 0.19
N LYS A 29 -7.71 19.98 1.43
CA LYS A 29 -7.46 18.63 1.96
C LYS A 29 -8.72 17.77 2.05
N GLU A 30 -9.86 18.35 2.42
CA GLU A 30 -11.12 17.62 2.54
C GLU A 30 -11.58 17.15 1.16
N THR A 31 -11.55 18.05 0.17
CA THR A 31 -11.85 17.73 -1.23
C THR A 31 -10.89 16.71 -1.82
N LEU A 32 -9.58 16.80 -1.48
CA LEU A 32 -8.58 15.82 -1.89
C LEU A 32 -8.93 14.40 -1.42
N ILE A 33 -9.26 14.25 -0.13
CA ILE A 33 -9.61 12.95 0.45
C ILE A 33 -10.89 12.43 -0.20
N LYS A 34 -11.92 13.29 -0.33
CA LYS A 34 -13.19 12.94 -0.97
C LYS A 34 -13.01 12.43 -2.41
N TYR A 35 -12.21 13.11 -3.23
CA TYR A 35 -11.95 12.65 -4.59
C TYR A 35 -11.13 11.37 -4.63
N LEU A 36 -10.22 11.16 -3.68
CA LEU A 36 -9.45 9.93 -3.58
C LEU A 36 -10.36 8.75 -3.22
N ASP A 37 -11.27 8.93 -2.26
CA ASP A 37 -12.23 7.90 -1.83
C ASP A 37 -13.11 7.46 -2.99
N ARG A 38 -13.73 8.42 -3.67
CA ARG A 38 -14.54 8.17 -4.88
C ARG A 38 -13.73 7.46 -5.97
N PHE A 39 -12.51 7.92 -6.25
CA PHE A 39 -11.64 7.32 -7.26
C PHE A 39 -11.32 5.86 -6.94
N LEU A 40 -10.91 5.58 -5.69
CA LEU A 40 -10.56 4.23 -5.26
C LEU A 40 -11.75 3.29 -5.35
N MET A 41 -12.93 3.72 -4.89
CA MET A 41 -14.13 2.90 -4.95
C MET A 41 -14.62 2.68 -6.38
N PHE A 42 -14.60 3.72 -7.22
CA PHE A 42 -14.95 3.57 -8.63
C PHE A 42 -13.99 2.63 -9.37
N TYR A 43 -12.69 2.73 -9.09
CA TYR A 43 -11.67 1.80 -9.60
C TYR A 43 -11.94 0.36 -9.14
N ILE A 44 -12.19 0.13 -7.85
CA ILE A 44 -12.49 -1.19 -7.30
C ILE A 44 -13.72 -1.81 -7.98
N ARG A 45 -14.78 -1.02 -8.22
CA ARG A 45 -16.02 -1.48 -8.85
C ARG A 45 -15.86 -1.85 -10.32
N THR A 46 -15.00 -1.15 -11.05
CA THR A 46 -14.98 -1.20 -12.53
C THR A 46 -13.75 -1.86 -13.13
N ALA A 47 -12.66 -1.99 -12.37
CA ALA A 47 -11.43 -2.62 -12.85
C ALA A 47 -11.52 -4.16 -12.83
N ASN A 48 -10.79 -4.78 -13.75
CA ASN A 48 -10.64 -6.23 -13.75
C ASN A 48 -9.70 -6.70 -12.62
N ARG A 49 -9.78 -7.98 -12.26
CA ARG A 49 -8.84 -8.59 -11.30
C ARG A 49 -7.40 -8.44 -11.80
N LEU A 50 -6.51 -8.04 -10.88
CA LEU A 50 -5.07 -7.84 -11.14
C LEU A 50 -4.76 -6.77 -12.20
N GLU A 51 -5.74 -5.94 -12.55
CA GLU A 51 -5.51 -4.78 -13.38
C GLU A 51 -4.83 -3.68 -12.57
N ARG A 52 -3.99 -2.85 -13.22
CA ARG A 52 -3.42 -1.64 -12.60
C ARG A 52 -4.20 -0.42 -13.06
N THR A 53 -4.31 0.60 -12.21
CA THR A 53 -5.00 1.87 -12.49
C THR A 53 -4.61 2.51 -13.82
N ALA A 54 -3.33 2.50 -14.20
CA ALA A 54 -2.89 3.00 -15.50
C ALA A 54 -3.50 2.24 -16.69
N THR A 55 -3.50 0.90 -16.64
CA THR A 55 -4.08 0.06 -17.69
C THR A 55 -5.59 0.16 -17.73
N TRP A 56 -6.23 0.23 -16.56
CA TRP A 56 -7.66 0.47 -16.42
C TRP A 56 -8.07 1.81 -17.05
N LEU A 57 -7.35 2.90 -16.76
CA LEU A 57 -7.63 4.22 -17.34
C LEU A 57 -7.52 4.20 -18.87
N ASN A 58 -6.52 3.49 -19.42
CA ASN A 58 -6.33 3.41 -20.87
C ASN A 58 -7.47 2.66 -21.59
N LYS A 59 -8.22 1.81 -20.87
CA LYS A 59 -9.40 1.10 -21.41
C LYS A 59 -10.70 1.86 -21.18
N LEU A 60 -10.71 2.83 -20.27
CA LEU A 60 -11.88 3.62 -19.95
C LEU A 60 -12.20 4.53 -21.13
N GLU A 61 -13.39 4.39 -21.71
CA GLU A 61 -13.84 5.24 -22.80
C GLU A 61 -13.92 6.70 -22.31
N GLY A 62 -13.29 7.62 -23.03
CA GLY A 62 -13.14 9.02 -22.61
C GLY A 62 -12.04 9.27 -21.57
N GLY A 63 -11.33 8.23 -21.10
CA GLY A 63 -10.11 8.34 -20.31
C GLY A 63 -10.24 9.23 -19.07
N ILE A 64 -9.27 10.14 -18.90
CA ILE A 64 -9.23 11.03 -17.73
C ILE A 64 -10.40 12.02 -17.69
N ASP A 65 -10.90 12.46 -18.84
CA ASP A 65 -11.99 13.44 -18.88
C ASP A 65 -13.30 12.80 -18.43
N TYR A 66 -13.58 11.57 -18.86
CA TYR A 66 -14.70 10.80 -18.32
C TYR A 66 -14.54 10.56 -16.82
N LEU A 67 -13.33 10.20 -16.36
CA LEU A 67 -13.07 10.02 -14.93
C LEU A 67 -13.35 11.29 -14.12
N LYS A 68 -12.99 12.48 -14.63
CA LYS A 68 -13.34 13.76 -14.00
C LYS A 68 -14.86 13.96 -13.95
N GLN A 69 -15.59 13.64 -15.03
CA GLN A 69 -17.05 13.73 -15.04
C GLN A 69 -17.69 12.86 -13.95
N VAL A 70 -17.22 11.62 -13.78
CA VAL A 70 -17.76 10.73 -12.75
C VAL A 70 -17.38 11.18 -11.34
N ILE A 71 -16.11 11.50 -11.08
CA ILE A 71 -15.59 11.70 -9.72
C ILE A 71 -15.85 13.12 -9.18
N ILE A 72 -15.78 14.12 -10.06
CA ILE A 72 -15.88 15.54 -9.69
C ILE A 72 -17.29 16.07 -9.94
N HIS A 73 -17.84 15.76 -11.11
CA HIS A 73 -19.13 16.31 -11.55
C HIS A 73 -20.32 15.39 -11.26
N ASP A 74 -20.09 14.27 -10.58
CA ASP A 74 -21.09 13.25 -10.23
C ASP A 74 -22.00 12.87 -11.41
N TYR A 75 -21.42 12.74 -12.60
CA TYR A 75 -22.16 12.52 -13.84
C TYR A 75 -23.06 11.27 -13.80
N LEU A 76 -22.71 10.28 -12.99
CA LEU A 76 -23.49 9.05 -12.81
C LEU A 76 -24.43 9.07 -11.59
N GLY A 77 -24.36 10.09 -10.72
CA GLY A 77 -25.17 10.16 -9.50
C GLY A 77 -24.81 9.10 -8.45
N ILE A 78 -23.54 8.68 -8.38
CA ILE A 78 -23.08 7.58 -7.51
C ILE A 78 -22.07 8.03 -6.45
N CYS A 79 -21.67 9.31 -6.42
CA CYS A 79 -20.60 9.75 -5.52
C CYS A 79 -20.92 9.48 -4.03
N ASP A 80 -22.17 9.73 -3.59
CA ASP A 80 -22.59 9.47 -2.21
C ASP A 80 -22.52 7.98 -1.85
N GLU A 81 -22.83 7.10 -2.81
CA GLU A 81 -22.73 5.65 -2.62
C GLU A 81 -21.26 5.23 -2.47
N LEU A 82 -20.39 5.74 -3.33
CA LEU A 82 -18.94 5.47 -3.26
C LEU A 82 -18.35 5.95 -1.92
N GLU A 83 -18.75 7.13 -1.45
CA GLU A 83 -18.32 7.66 -0.15
C GLU A 83 -18.81 6.80 1.02
N ALA A 84 -20.06 6.34 0.97
CA ALA A 84 -20.62 5.45 2.00
C ALA A 84 -19.89 4.10 2.05
N GLU A 85 -19.54 3.54 0.90
CA GLU A 85 -18.75 2.29 0.85
C GLU A 85 -17.34 2.45 1.42
N MET A 86 -16.65 3.55 1.06
CA MET A 86 -15.33 3.84 1.64
C MET A 86 -15.43 4.02 3.15
N ALA A 87 -16.42 4.76 3.64
CA ALA A 87 -16.66 4.92 5.07
C ALA A 87 -16.90 3.57 5.76
N HIS A 88 -17.66 2.66 5.15
CA HIS A 88 -17.85 1.30 5.68
C HIS A 88 -16.53 0.52 5.75
N LEU A 89 -15.69 0.57 4.71
CA LEU A 89 -14.38 -0.10 4.70
C LEU A 89 -13.45 0.46 5.79
N ILE A 90 -13.42 1.77 5.96
CA ILE A 90 -12.62 2.42 7.02
C ILE A 90 -13.12 1.99 8.40
N ASN A 91 -14.43 2.02 8.62
CA ASN A 91 -15.04 1.70 9.91
C ASN A 91 -14.93 0.22 10.30
N THR A 92 -14.77 -0.67 9.32
CA THR A 92 -14.62 -2.12 9.55
C THR A 92 -13.17 -2.61 9.43
N TYR A 93 -12.22 -1.72 9.11
CA TYR A 93 -10.82 -2.08 8.99
C TYR A 93 -10.25 -2.57 10.33
N GLN A 94 -9.67 -3.77 10.30
CA GLN A 94 -8.90 -4.35 11.39
C GLN A 94 -7.45 -4.57 10.94
N CYS A 95 -6.50 -4.08 11.73
CA CYS A 95 -5.08 -4.34 11.47
C CYS A 95 -4.69 -5.70 12.04
N GLU A 96 -4.47 -6.70 11.17
CA GLU A 96 -4.11 -8.06 11.57
C GLU A 96 -2.82 -8.13 12.40
N TRP A 97 -1.84 -7.28 12.10
CA TRP A 97 -0.58 -7.21 12.86
C TRP A 97 -0.79 -6.67 14.27
N LYS A 98 -1.59 -5.62 14.41
CA LYS A 98 -1.97 -5.09 15.73
C LYS A 98 -2.72 -6.16 16.52
N ALA A 99 -3.72 -6.79 15.91
CA ALA A 99 -4.48 -7.89 16.52
C ALA A 99 -3.63 -9.13 16.85
N THR A 100 -2.49 -9.30 16.19
CA THR A 100 -1.51 -10.36 16.48
C THR A 100 -0.62 -9.99 17.65
N ILE A 101 -0.09 -8.76 17.68
CA ILE A 101 0.80 -8.27 18.75
C ILE A 101 0.06 -8.15 20.08
N GLU A 102 -1.22 -7.77 20.05
CA GLU A 102 -2.08 -7.63 21.23
C GLU A 102 -2.55 -8.98 21.80
N ASP A 103 -2.32 -10.09 21.10
CA ASP A 103 -2.67 -11.45 21.53
C ASP A 103 -1.40 -12.25 21.88
N PRO A 104 -1.09 -12.42 23.18
CA PRO A 104 0.10 -13.15 23.61
C PRO A 104 0.20 -14.57 23.04
N GLU A 105 -0.92 -15.26 22.81
CA GLU A 105 -0.90 -16.62 22.25
C GLU A 105 -0.55 -16.62 20.76
N LYS A 106 -1.00 -15.62 19.98
CA LYS A 106 -0.60 -15.47 18.57
C LYS A 106 0.87 -15.09 18.45
N VAL A 107 1.38 -14.24 19.34
CA VAL A 107 2.81 -13.85 19.35
C VAL A 107 3.71 -15.08 19.51
N LYS A 108 3.29 -16.09 20.28
CA LYS A 108 4.07 -17.34 20.43
C LYS A 108 4.31 -18.09 19.12
N ARG A 109 3.54 -17.83 18.05
CA ARG A 109 3.75 -18.44 16.73
C ARG A 109 4.96 -17.86 15.99
N PHE A 110 5.44 -16.67 16.38
CA PHE A 110 6.54 -15.97 15.73
C PHE A 110 7.87 -16.23 16.46
N ARG A 111 8.19 -17.51 16.68
CA ARG A 111 9.47 -17.97 17.26
C ARG A 111 10.29 -18.67 16.18
N SER A 112 11.62 -18.61 16.30
CA SER A 112 12.53 -19.30 15.39
C SER A 112 12.35 -20.83 15.40
N PHE A 113 12.12 -21.40 16.59
CA PHE A 113 11.91 -22.84 16.76
C PHE A 113 10.71 -23.11 17.68
N VAL A 114 9.97 -24.17 17.37
CA VAL A 114 8.82 -24.63 18.20
C VAL A 114 9.30 -25.47 19.39
N ASN A 115 10.44 -26.13 19.24
CA ASN A 115 10.98 -27.13 20.16
C ASN A 115 12.22 -26.66 20.95
N SER A 116 12.70 -25.44 20.71
CA SER A 116 13.90 -24.91 21.37
C SER A 116 13.77 -23.42 21.60
N GLU A 117 14.22 -22.97 22.78
CA GLU A 117 14.39 -21.55 23.11
C GLU A 117 15.78 -21.02 22.72
N GLN A 118 16.64 -21.88 22.16
CA GLN A 118 17.97 -21.48 21.69
C GLN A 118 17.85 -20.68 20.40
N SER A 119 18.60 -19.59 20.30
CA SER A 119 18.82 -18.88 19.03
C SER A 119 19.49 -19.81 18.02
N ASP A 120 19.19 -19.62 16.74
CA ASP A 120 19.83 -20.37 15.67
C ASP A 120 21.35 -20.10 15.69
N PRO A 121 22.19 -21.10 15.97
CA PRO A 121 23.64 -20.92 16.05
C PRO A 121 24.26 -20.55 14.69
N SER A 122 23.57 -20.75 13.57
CA SER A 122 24.03 -20.33 12.24
C SER A 122 23.83 -18.82 11.97
N LEU A 123 22.99 -18.14 12.77
CA LEU A 123 22.69 -16.71 12.64
C LEU A 123 23.67 -15.85 13.45
N VAL A 124 24.91 -15.77 12.97
CA VAL A 124 25.92 -14.85 13.51
C VAL A 124 25.77 -13.47 12.87
N HIS A 125 25.75 -12.43 13.69
CA HIS A 125 25.69 -11.05 13.22
C HIS A 125 26.99 -10.31 13.52
N VAL A 126 27.39 -9.41 12.63
CA VAL A 126 28.53 -8.52 12.79
C VAL A 126 28.10 -7.07 12.54
N GLU A 127 28.79 -6.13 13.19
CA GLU A 127 28.55 -4.70 13.00
C GLU A 127 29.45 -4.17 11.88
N GLU A 128 28.86 -3.51 10.90
CA GLU A 128 29.58 -2.85 9.81
C GLU A 128 29.03 -1.44 9.63
N ARG A 129 29.85 -0.42 9.93
CA ARG A 129 29.47 1.00 9.83
C ARG A 129 28.23 1.37 10.66
N GLY A 130 28.12 0.84 11.88
CA GLY A 130 27.01 1.14 12.79
C GLY A 130 25.71 0.39 12.48
N GLN A 131 25.73 -0.57 11.55
CA GLN A 131 24.58 -1.40 11.22
C GLN A 131 24.89 -2.88 11.42
N ILE A 132 23.90 -3.62 11.94
CA ILE A 132 23.99 -5.06 12.14
C ILE A 132 23.73 -5.75 10.79
N ARG A 133 24.60 -6.67 10.39
CA ARG A 133 24.40 -7.55 9.23
C ARG A 133 24.74 -9.00 9.56
N PRO A 134 24.23 -9.99 8.80
CA PRO A 134 24.73 -11.35 8.89
C PRO A 134 26.24 -11.43 8.62
N ALA A 135 26.93 -12.27 9.38
CA ALA A 135 28.34 -12.58 9.19
C ALA A 135 28.55 -13.31 7.86
N LYS A 136 29.59 -12.92 7.13
CA LYS A 136 30.09 -13.68 5.98
C LYS A 136 30.76 -14.96 6.46
N GLU A 137 30.93 -15.91 5.56
CA GLU A 137 31.42 -17.25 5.92
C GLU A 137 32.77 -17.24 6.67
N HIS A 138 33.73 -16.43 6.21
CA HIS A 138 35.03 -16.28 6.88
C HIS A 138 34.96 -15.55 8.23
N GLU A 139 33.88 -14.79 8.50
CA GLU A 139 33.67 -14.09 9.77
C GLU A 139 33.04 -15.03 10.82
N LYS A 140 32.30 -16.07 10.40
CA LYS A 140 31.72 -17.08 11.31
C LYS A 140 32.80 -17.93 11.99
N THR A 141 33.86 -18.30 11.25
CA THR A 141 34.98 -19.11 11.77
C THR A 141 35.74 -18.40 12.89
N LEU A 142 35.76 -17.06 12.89
CA LEU A 142 36.41 -16.23 13.91
C LEU A 142 35.62 -16.15 15.23
N VAL A 143 34.32 -16.45 15.20
CA VAL A 143 33.42 -16.38 16.37
C VAL A 143 33.35 -17.71 17.13
N GLY A 144 34.09 -18.73 16.69
CA GLY A 144 34.25 -19.99 17.44
C GLY A 144 33.04 -20.93 17.37
N ILE A 145 32.18 -20.79 16.36
CA ILE A 145 31.11 -21.75 16.09
C ILE A 145 31.67 -22.82 15.15
N SER A 146 32.18 -23.90 15.73
CA SER A 146 32.50 -25.14 15.03
C SER A 146 31.22 -25.93 14.71
N GLU A 147 31.17 -26.50 13.50
CA GLU A 147 30.05 -27.25 12.90
C GLU A 147 29.30 -28.21 13.84
#